data_AF-A0A3A8J0G7-F1
#
_entry.id   AF-A0A3A8J0G7-F1
#
_cell.length_a   1.000
_cell.length_b   1.000
_cell.length_c   1.000
_cell.angle_alpha   90.00
_cell.angle_beta   90.00
_cell.angle_gamma   90.00
#
_symmetry.space_group_name_H-M   'P 1'
#
loop_
_entity.id
_entity.type
_entity.pdbx_description
1 polymer ?
#
loop_
_entity_poly.entity_id
_entity_poly.type
_entity_poly.pdbx_seq_one_letter_code
_entity_poly.pdbx_strand_id
1 'polypeptide(L)'
;MQCPECGESAADVRLMYCEQCGAKMPARPAGAPRPSARNSRPSRPASEPAYASELMEEEEEDRRQRTGTQRPPAASASSPVAAVEEDDGYTGPRWLKEVPGHSQSVLGAGVVVFCLALSILPFFPNVGVVGSLLTLVGGVAVIARELRRSGDAPGWVDSVPLVLMRPEVPAAYTLLLAALALKLSGFNLLLPIWVVGAVLVGLDQYKQVVEGPDGVSRLFDVRSLLGFPRVLALAGVAVCLIALYLPWGKMMADGSSLPANVPVPGSVQGAPPELRVIPSNRPDEDSLYAGGGVITRSGWDVPASELPLLALLSLLVIAALHPEVERPAALRWVPLGAVSVSLLWALAGVRLAVGPFAFLFGLGAVGFYAVRHALARDEPDSGFPPDEGPYDGEEPYDPEQDSETERDTGYSR
;
A
#
# COMPACT_ATOMS: atom_id res chain seq x y z
N MET A 1 -26.34 -52.65 -26.38
CA MET A 1 -27.36 -52.39 -27.44
C MET A 1 -26.69 -51.60 -28.53
N GLN A 2 -27.00 -51.85 -29.81
CA GLN A 2 -26.47 -51.05 -30.91
C GLN A 2 -27.36 -49.83 -31.14
N CYS A 3 -26.74 -48.67 -31.35
CA CYS A 3 -27.48 -47.46 -31.66
C CYS A 3 -28.13 -47.60 -33.04
N PRO A 4 -29.45 -47.33 -33.20
CA PRO A 4 -30.11 -47.44 -34.50
C PRO A 4 -29.67 -46.37 -35.51
N GLU A 5 -29.07 -45.28 -35.05
CA GLU A 5 -28.65 -44.15 -35.89
C GLU A 5 -27.22 -44.31 -36.43
N CYS A 6 -26.28 -44.74 -35.59
CA CYS A 6 -24.86 -44.88 -35.98
C CYS A 6 -24.34 -46.33 -35.99
N GLY A 7 -25.13 -47.32 -35.57
CA GLY A 7 -24.76 -48.74 -35.54
C GLY A 7 -23.77 -49.14 -34.44
N GLU A 8 -23.28 -48.19 -33.66
CA GLU A 8 -22.21 -48.41 -32.69
C GLU A 8 -22.74 -49.03 -31.38
N SER A 9 -21.96 -49.95 -30.79
CA SER A 9 -22.34 -50.64 -29.56
C SER A 9 -22.06 -49.76 -28.34
N ALA A 10 -23.11 -49.40 -27.59
CA ALA A 10 -22.94 -48.64 -26.35
C ALA A 10 -22.11 -49.41 -25.33
N ALA A 11 -21.05 -48.77 -24.81
CA ALA A 11 -20.15 -49.33 -23.80
C ALA A 11 -20.85 -49.48 -22.44
N ASP A 12 -21.76 -48.56 -22.10
CA ASP A 12 -22.60 -48.64 -20.91
C ASP A 12 -24.09 -48.70 -21.27
N VAL A 13 -24.75 -49.80 -20.91
CA VAL A 13 -26.15 -50.10 -21.24
C VAL A 13 -27.13 -49.25 -20.40
N ARG A 14 -26.64 -48.46 -19.45
CA ARG A 14 -27.45 -47.60 -18.57
C ARG A 14 -27.73 -46.22 -19.16
N LEU A 15 -26.99 -45.80 -20.18
CA LEU A 15 -27.16 -44.49 -20.79
C LEU A 15 -28.36 -44.49 -21.74
N MET A 16 -29.24 -43.50 -21.57
CA MET A 16 -30.44 -43.31 -22.39
C MET A 16 -30.13 -42.64 -23.74
N TYR A 17 -28.86 -42.42 -24.05
CA TYR A 17 -28.37 -41.79 -25.27
C TYR A 17 -27.07 -42.46 -25.73
N CYS A 18 -26.78 -42.38 -27.02
CA CYS A 18 -25.51 -42.83 -27.58
C CYS A 18 -24.41 -41.82 -27.31
N GLU A 19 -23.28 -42.26 -26.76
CA GLU A 19 -22.13 -41.40 -26.45
C GLU A 19 -21.49 -40.78 -27.71
N GLN A 20 -21.58 -41.47 -28.85
CA GLN A 20 -20.92 -41.04 -30.09
C GLN A 20 -21.73 -40.00 -30.87
N CYS A 21 -23.06 -40.17 -30.96
CA CYS A 21 -23.91 -39.34 -31.80
C CYS A 21 -25.00 -38.56 -31.03
N GLY A 22 -25.13 -38.79 -29.71
CA GLY A 22 -26.13 -38.13 -28.88
C GLY A 22 -27.58 -38.59 -29.09
N ALA A 23 -27.83 -39.54 -30.00
CA ALA A 23 -29.18 -40.01 -30.28
C ALA A 23 -29.78 -40.81 -29.11
N LYS A 24 -31.08 -40.63 -28.86
CA LYS A 24 -31.81 -41.28 -27.77
C LYS A 24 -31.91 -42.78 -28.01
N MET A 25 -31.44 -43.59 -27.06
CA MET A 25 -31.50 -45.05 -27.14
C MET A 25 -32.94 -45.54 -26.85
N PRO A 26 -33.40 -46.61 -27.52
CA PRO A 26 -34.74 -47.15 -27.29
C PRO A 26 -34.89 -47.61 -25.84
N ALA A 27 -35.99 -47.19 -25.19
CA ALA A 27 -36.25 -47.50 -23.79
C ALA A 27 -36.38 -49.01 -23.57
N ARG A 28 -35.66 -49.54 -22.58
CA ARG A 28 -35.70 -50.96 -22.25
C ARG A 28 -37.10 -51.33 -21.73
N PRO A 29 -37.70 -52.47 -22.14
CA PRO A 29 -38.87 -52.99 -21.46
C PRO A 29 -38.51 -53.30 -20.00
N ALA A 30 -39.29 -52.75 -19.06
CA ALA A 30 -39.04 -52.84 -17.63
C ALA A 30 -39.02 -54.30 -17.16
N GLY A 31 -37.83 -54.82 -16.89
CA GLY A 31 -37.61 -56.13 -16.25
C GLY A 31 -37.48 -55.98 -14.73
N ALA A 32 -38.07 -56.93 -14.00
CA ALA A 32 -38.18 -56.99 -12.54
C ALA A 32 -36.85 -56.81 -11.77
N PRO A 33 -36.89 -56.28 -10.52
CA PRO A 33 -35.70 -55.92 -9.76
C PRO A 33 -34.97 -57.17 -9.24
N ARG A 34 -33.66 -57.25 -9.49
CA ARG A 34 -32.74 -58.18 -8.82
C ARG A 34 -31.93 -57.44 -7.74
N PRO A 35 -31.66 -58.10 -6.59
CA PRO A 35 -31.04 -57.46 -5.43
C PRO A 35 -29.54 -57.20 -5.62
N SER A 36 -29.08 -56.14 -4.97
CA SER A 36 -27.71 -55.63 -4.94
C SER A 36 -26.76 -56.54 -4.18
N ALA A 37 -25.61 -56.86 -4.80
CA ALA A 37 -24.48 -57.47 -4.12
C ALA A 37 -23.69 -56.39 -3.37
N ARG A 38 -23.65 -56.49 -2.04
CA ARG A 38 -22.76 -55.75 -1.15
C ARG A 38 -21.33 -56.26 -1.33
N ASN A 39 -20.41 -55.41 -1.79
CA ASN A 39 -18.98 -55.67 -1.65
C ASN A 39 -18.52 -55.17 -0.28
N SER A 40 -18.17 -56.14 0.57
CA SER A 40 -17.46 -55.99 1.84
C SER A 40 -15.99 -55.64 1.60
N ARG A 41 -15.56 -54.47 2.08
CA ARG A 41 -14.13 -54.12 2.18
C ARG A 41 -13.69 -54.29 3.64
N PRO A 42 -12.62 -55.05 3.93
CA PRO A 42 -12.18 -55.29 5.29
C PRO A 42 -11.53 -54.05 5.91
N SER A 43 -11.95 -53.75 7.14
CA SER A 43 -11.37 -52.79 8.07
C SER A 43 -9.98 -53.26 8.53
N ARG A 44 -8.97 -52.40 8.39
CA ARG A 44 -7.61 -52.61 8.91
C ARG A 44 -7.59 -52.26 10.42
N PRO A 45 -6.90 -53.05 11.27
CA PRO A 45 -6.86 -52.77 12.71
C PRO A 45 -5.99 -51.56 13.04
N ALA A 46 -6.46 -50.80 14.02
CA ALA A 46 -5.75 -49.72 14.68
C ALA A 46 -4.71 -50.30 15.65
N SER A 47 -3.43 -50.05 15.39
CA SER A 47 -2.37 -50.24 16.37
C SER A 47 -1.26 -49.21 16.12
N GLU A 48 -1.15 -48.31 17.10
CA GLU A 48 -0.08 -47.36 17.44
C GLU A 48 0.21 -46.14 16.54
N PRO A 49 0.18 -44.92 17.12
CA PRO A 49 0.57 -43.69 16.43
C PRO A 49 2.11 -43.56 16.36
N ALA A 50 2.60 -43.28 15.16
CA ALA A 50 3.99 -42.97 14.85
C ALA A 50 4.44 -41.58 15.36
N TYR A 51 4.29 -41.34 16.67
CA TYR A 51 4.72 -40.08 17.31
C TYR A 51 5.58 -40.31 18.57
N ALA A 52 5.86 -41.58 18.92
CA ALA A 52 6.69 -41.92 20.06
C ALA A 52 8.16 -42.25 19.68
N SER A 53 8.47 -42.50 18.41
CA SER A 53 9.85 -42.75 17.97
C SER A 53 10.63 -41.47 17.67
N GLU A 54 10.01 -40.44 17.09
CA GLU A 54 10.73 -39.18 16.79
C GLU A 54 11.12 -38.41 18.07
N LEU A 55 10.32 -38.50 19.14
CA LEU A 55 10.60 -37.77 20.39
C LEU A 55 11.74 -38.38 21.23
N MET A 56 12.02 -39.68 21.06
CA MET A 56 13.11 -40.35 21.78
C MET A 56 14.47 -40.22 21.06
N GLU A 57 14.44 -40.05 19.73
CA GLU A 57 15.65 -39.89 18.91
C GLU A 57 16.27 -38.49 19.09
N GLU A 58 15.44 -37.45 19.26
CA GLU A 58 15.87 -36.07 19.53
C GLU A 58 16.50 -35.90 20.94
N GLU A 59 16.01 -36.66 21.94
CA GLU A 59 16.53 -36.60 23.31
C GLU A 59 17.87 -37.38 23.48
N GLU A 60 18.15 -38.33 22.58
CA GLU A 60 19.39 -39.12 22.59
C GLU A 60 20.56 -38.41 21.87
N GLU A 61 20.28 -37.54 20.88
CA GLU A 61 21.29 -36.66 20.25
C GLU A 61 21.79 -35.56 21.20
N ASP A 62 20.90 -34.98 22.02
CA ASP A 62 21.26 -33.96 23.02
C ASP A 62 22.16 -34.50 24.15
N ARG A 63 21.99 -35.78 24.51
CA ARG A 63 22.86 -36.45 25.48
C ARG A 63 24.26 -36.71 24.95
N ARG A 64 24.40 -37.01 23.66
CA ARG A 64 25.71 -37.23 23.01
C ARG A 64 26.49 -35.93 22.87
N GLN A 65 25.83 -34.81 22.63
CA GLN A 65 26.51 -33.50 22.58
C GLN A 65 27.02 -33.02 23.96
N ARG A 66 26.36 -33.41 25.06
CA ARG A 66 26.77 -32.98 26.42
C ARG A 66 27.83 -33.83 27.10
N THR A 67 28.14 -35.03 26.61
CA THR A 67 29.10 -35.96 27.25
C THR A 67 30.48 -36.03 26.57
N GLY A 68 30.69 -35.30 25.46
CA GLY A 68 32.01 -35.10 24.84
C GLY A 68 32.88 -34.13 25.64
N THR A 69 33.79 -34.67 26.44
CA THR A 69 34.55 -33.98 27.49
C THR A 69 35.76 -33.18 26.96
N GLN A 70 36.02 -32.03 27.59
CA GLN A 70 37.20 -31.15 27.55
C GLN A 70 38.59 -31.84 27.46
N ARG A 71 39.57 -31.15 26.85
CA ARG A 71 40.81 -30.67 27.55
C ARG A 71 41.60 -29.62 26.71
N PRO A 72 42.18 -28.57 27.33
CA PRO A 72 42.99 -27.55 26.63
C PRO A 72 44.50 -27.87 26.67
N PRO A 73 45.33 -27.16 25.87
CA PRO A 73 46.67 -26.82 26.29
C PRO A 73 46.89 -25.32 26.43
N ALA A 74 47.95 -25.02 27.17
CA ALA A 74 48.27 -23.76 27.81
C ALA A 74 48.90 -22.70 26.89
N ALA A 75 48.75 -21.45 27.33
CA ALA A 75 49.74 -20.39 27.28
C ALA A 75 50.38 -20.05 25.92
N SER A 76 49.82 -19.04 25.28
CA SER A 76 50.61 -17.94 24.77
C SER A 76 49.91 -16.63 25.12
N ALA A 77 50.42 -15.99 26.17
CA ALA A 77 50.13 -14.60 26.49
C ALA A 77 50.63 -13.72 25.34
N SER A 78 49.76 -13.46 24.38
CA SER A 78 49.82 -12.25 23.58
C SER A 78 48.66 -11.39 24.04
N SER A 79 49.01 -10.26 24.66
CA SER A 79 48.09 -9.17 25.02
C SER A 79 46.98 -9.04 23.98
N PRO A 80 45.71 -8.84 24.37
CA PRO A 80 44.83 -8.09 23.51
C PRO A 80 45.45 -6.69 23.51
N VAL A 81 46.30 -6.42 22.52
CA VAL A 81 46.38 -5.08 21.96
C VAL A 81 44.92 -4.78 21.65
N ALA A 82 44.30 -4.01 22.54
CA ALA A 82 43.08 -3.31 22.23
C ALA A 82 43.35 -2.75 20.85
N ALA A 83 42.66 -3.30 19.83
CA ALA A 83 42.64 -2.70 18.53
C ALA A 83 42.35 -1.25 18.83
N VAL A 84 43.35 -0.41 18.61
CA VAL A 84 43.16 1.03 18.62
C VAL A 84 42.13 1.18 17.52
N GLU A 85 40.85 1.29 17.91
CA GLU A 85 39.83 1.84 17.03
C GLU A 85 40.42 3.18 16.67
N GLU A 86 41.00 3.27 15.47
CA GLU A 86 41.32 4.55 14.86
C GLU A 86 40.03 5.35 14.98
N ASP A 87 40.14 6.43 15.77
CA ASP A 87 39.03 7.30 16.08
C ASP A 87 38.76 8.07 14.79
N ASP A 88 37.95 7.48 13.90
CA ASP A 88 37.61 7.97 12.55
C ASP A 88 36.86 9.32 12.58
N GLY A 89 36.81 9.99 13.74
CA GLY A 89 36.12 11.26 13.95
C GLY A 89 34.59 11.16 13.89
N TYR A 90 34.03 9.95 13.72
CA TYR A 90 32.60 9.72 13.64
C TYR A 90 31.96 9.74 15.04
N THR A 91 31.15 10.76 15.31
CA THR A 91 30.47 10.97 16.61
C THR A 91 29.05 10.41 16.67
N GLY A 92 28.60 9.72 15.61
CA GLY A 92 27.24 9.18 15.52
C GLY A 92 27.07 7.78 16.13
N PRO A 93 25.86 7.19 16.04
CA PRO A 93 25.58 5.85 16.53
C PRO A 93 26.49 4.79 15.89
N ARG A 94 27.13 3.94 16.69
CA ARG A 94 28.11 2.93 16.23
C ARG A 94 27.61 2.04 15.08
N TRP A 95 26.31 1.72 15.04
CA TRP A 95 25.70 0.89 14.00
C TRP A 95 25.60 1.58 12.62
N LEU A 96 25.76 2.90 12.55
CA LEU A 96 25.80 3.66 11.29
C LEU A 96 27.22 3.84 10.75
N LYS A 97 28.25 3.45 11.52
CA LYS A 97 29.66 3.60 11.12
C LYS A 97 29.95 2.85 9.83
N GLU A 98 29.35 1.68 9.64
CA GLU A 98 29.54 0.84 8.45
C GLU A 98 28.60 1.19 7.28
N VAL A 99 27.61 2.05 7.52
CA VAL A 99 26.60 2.41 6.50
C VAL A 99 27.17 3.53 5.61
N PRO A 100 27.09 3.40 4.27
CA PRO A 100 27.57 4.44 3.36
C PRO A 100 26.86 5.77 3.61
N GLY A 101 27.63 6.85 3.74
CA GLY A 101 27.15 8.18 4.10
C GLY A 101 26.69 8.32 5.56
N HIS A 102 26.91 7.30 6.40
CA HIS A 102 26.53 7.23 7.81
C HIS A 102 25.07 7.63 8.10
N SER A 103 24.19 7.40 7.11
CA SER A 103 22.85 7.96 7.05
C SER A 103 21.78 6.88 7.25
N GLN A 104 20.81 7.17 8.12
CA GLN A 104 19.71 6.25 8.42
C GLN A 104 18.78 6.07 7.22
N SER A 105 18.65 7.10 6.37
CA SER A 105 17.84 7.02 5.16
C SER A 105 18.43 6.12 4.08
N VAL A 106 19.77 5.99 4.00
CA VAL A 106 20.42 5.03 3.08
C VAL A 106 20.11 3.59 3.51
N LEU A 107 20.23 3.29 4.82
CA LEU A 107 19.83 2.00 5.36
C LEU A 107 18.34 1.73 5.13
N GLY A 108 17.48 2.70 5.44
CA GLY A 108 16.04 2.59 5.26
C GLY A 108 15.64 2.35 3.79
N ALA A 109 16.28 3.04 2.85
CA ALA A 109 16.10 2.81 1.42
C ALA A 109 16.56 1.39 1.01
N GLY A 110 17.69 0.91 1.55
CA GLY A 110 18.15 -0.47 1.36
C GLY A 110 17.13 -1.50 1.84
N VAL A 111 16.54 -1.30 3.01
CA VAL A 111 15.46 -2.15 3.55
C VAL A 111 14.23 -2.14 2.64
N VAL A 112 13.82 -0.97 2.13
CA VAL A 112 12.70 -0.87 1.19
C VAL A 112 13.00 -1.58 -0.12
N VAL A 113 14.21 -1.44 -0.67
CA VAL A 113 14.63 -2.16 -1.89
C VAL A 113 14.63 -3.67 -1.67
N PHE A 114 15.05 -4.13 -0.49
CA PHE A 114 14.96 -5.53 -0.11
C PHE A 114 13.49 -6.01 -0.07
N CYS A 115 12.57 -5.22 0.49
CA CYS A 115 11.14 -5.53 0.43
C CYS A 115 10.62 -5.62 -1.02
N LEU A 116 11.06 -4.72 -1.91
CA LEU A 116 10.68 -4.78 -3.32
C LEU A 116 11.19 -6.06 -3.98
N ALA A 117 12.41 -6.50 -3.66
CA ALA A 117 12.93 -7.78 -4.16
C ALA A 117 12.10 -8.97 -3.65
N LEU A 118 11.69 -8.97 -2.38
CA LEU A 118 10.80 -9.99 -1.83
C LEU A 118 9.42 -9.99 -2.50
N SER A 119 8.91 -8.82 -2.89
CA SER A 119 7.61 -8.67 -3.57
C SER A 119 7.54 -9.28 -4.99
N ILE A 120 8.68 -9.71 -5.54
CA ILE A 120 8.74 -10.47 -6.80
C ILE A 120 8.21 -11.89 -6.60
N LEU A 121 8.36 -12.44 -5.39
CA LEU A 121 7.86 -13.78 -5.09
C LEU A 121 6.33 -13.75 -4.96
N PRO A 122 5.63 -14.78 -5.50
CA PRO A 122 4.16 -14.79 -5.57
C PRO A 122 3.47 -14.85 -4.21
N PHE A 123 4.21 -15.11 -3.13
CA PHE A 123 3.69 -15.19 -1.77
C PHE A 123 3.56 -13.83 -1.07
N PHE A 124 4.26 -12.81 -1.58
CA PHE A 124 4.27 -11.49 -0.95
C PHE A 124 3.36 -10.51 -1.70
N PRO A 125 2.67 -9.61 -0.97
CA PRO A 125 1.90 -8.55 -1.59
C PRO A 125 2.82 -7.63 -2.38
N ASN A 126 2.38 -7.23 -3.57
CA ASN A 126 3.13 -6.34 -4.45
C ASN A 126 2.56 -4.92 -4.39
N VAL A 127 3.47 -3.95 -4.35
CA VAL A 127 3.18 -2.52 -4.30
C VAL A 127 2.70 -1.99 -5.67
N GLY A 128 2.78 -2.82 -6.72
CA GLY A 128 2.41 -2.53 -8.10
C GLY A 128 3.57 -1.91 -8.87
N VAL A 129 3.56 -2.05 -10.20
CA VAL A 129 4.67 -1.62 -11.07
C VAL A 129 4.98 -0.13 -10.92
N VAL A 130 3.93 0.71 -10.87
CA VAL A 130 4.08 2.16 -10.70
C VAL A 130 4.67 2.49 -9.33
N GLY A 131 4.16 1.86 -8.26
CA GLY A 131 4.67 2.02 -6.91
C GLY A 131 6.16 1.64 -6.82
N SER A 132 6.52 0.45 -7.32
CA SER A 132 7.90 -0.04 -7.33
C SER A 132 8.85 0.87 -8.10
N LEU A 133 8.44 1.39 -9.26
CA LEU A 133 9.26 2.30 -10.06
C LEU A 133 9.48 3.63 -9.34
N LEU A 134 8.42 4.21 -8.76
CA LEU A 134 8.52 5.45 -7.99
C LEU A 134 9.39 5.25 -6.73
N THR A 135 9.29 4.12 -6.05
CA THR A 135 10.13 3.85 -4.87
C THR A 135 11.60 3.66 -5.25
N LEU A 136 11.90 3.03 -6.38
CA LEU A 136 13.28 2.88 -6.85
C LEU A 136 13.87 4.25 -7.25
N VAL A 137 13.15 5.04 -8.05
CA VAL A 137 13.63 6.36 -8.47
C VAL A 137 13.83 7.29 -7.27
N GLY A 138 12.87 7.31 -6.33
CA GLY A 138 12.97 8.09 -5.11
C GLY A 138 14.09 7.60 -4.19
N GLY A 139 14.26 6.28 -4.05
CA GLY A 139 15.35 5.69 -3.27
C GLY A 139 16.72 6.04 -3.82
N VAL A 140 16.91 5.97 -5.15
CA VAL A 140 18.15 6.40 -5.80
C VAL A 140 18.41 7.88 -5.57
N ALA A 141 17.39 8.73 -5.69
CA ALA A 141 17.54 10.17 -5.45
C ALA A 141 17.95 10.48 -4.00
N VAL A 142 17.35 9.81 -3.00
CA VAL A 142 17.71 9.96 -1.58
C VAL A 142 19.12 9.47 -1.33
N ILE A 143 19.48 8.26 -1.79
CA ILE A 143 20.83 7.71 -1.61
C ILE A 143 21.88 8.63 -2.24
N ALA A 144 21.64 9.10 -3.47
CA ALA A 144 22.55 10.00 -4.16
C ALA A 144 22.75 11.32 -3.40
N ARG A 145 21.67 11.87 -2.82
CA ARG A 145 21.72 13.07 -1.99
C ARG A 145 22.57 12.86 -0.74
N GLU A 146 22.34 11.78 -0.01
CA GLU A 146 23.07 11.49 1.23
C GLU A 146 24.56 11.24 0.96
N LEU A 147 24.90 10.47 -0.09
CA LEU A 147 26.28 10.24 -0.52
C LEU A 147 26.99 11.53 -0.94
N ARG A 148 26.28 12.43 -1.63
CA ARG A 148 26.85 13.73 -2.00
C ARG A 148 27.07 14.62 -0.78
N ARG A 149 26.17 14.53 0.22
CA ARG A 149 26.25 15.30 1.45
C ARG A 149 27.39 14.83 2.36
N SER A 150 27.67 13.52 2.39
CA SER A 150 28.79 12.97 3.17
C SER A 150 30.15 13.21 2.52
N GLY A 151 30.19 13.63 1.26
CA GLY A 151 31.43 13.75 0.49
C GLY A 151 31.87 12.43 -0.17
N ASP A 152 31.15 11.34 0.05
CA ASP A 152 31.40 10.03 -0.54
C ASP A 152 30.60 9.84 -1.83
N ALA A 153 30.72 10.76 -2.78
CA ALA A 153 29.97 10.71 -4.04
C ALA A 153 30.69 9.81 -5.08
N PRO A 154 30.27 8.55 -5.30
CA PRO A 154 30.74 7.78 -6.45
C PRO A 154 30.27 8.43 -7.76
N GLY A 155 30.99 8.23 -8.86
CA GLY A 155 30.76 8.96 -10.12
C GLY A 155 29.36 8.84 -10.74
N TRP A 156 28.53 7.86 -10.33
CA TRP A 156 27.13 7.80 -10.76
C TRP A 156 26.24 8.86 -10.09
N VAL A 157 26.60 9.33 -8.89
CA VAL A 157 25.87 10.38 -8.15
C VAL A 157 25.89 11.70 -8.92
N ASP A 158 26.97 11.96 -9.66
CA ASP A 158 27.08 13.15 -10.50
C ASP A 158 26.16 13.13 -11.72
N SER A 159 25.67 11.94 -12.11
CA SER A 159 24.70 11.79 -13.19
C SER A 159 23.26 12.10 -12.74
N VAL A 160 23.01 12.21 -11.43
CA VAL A 160 21.68 12.48 -10.89
C VAL A 160 21.36 13.97 -11.02
N PRO A 161 20.24 14.36 -11.68
CA PRO A 161 19.84 15.75 -11.84
C PRO A 161 19.73 16.50 -10.51
N LEU A 162 20.26 17.71 -10.45
CA LEU A 162 20.16 18.59 -9.27
C LEU A 162 18.72 18.87 -8.84
N VAL A 163 17.75 18.77 -9.75
CA VAL A 163 16.32 18.89 -9.45
C VAL A 163 15.85 17.79 -8.49
N LEU A 164 16.39 16.58 -8.59
CA LEU A 164 16.07 15.46 -7.69
C LEU A 164 16.73 15.59 -6.32
N MET A 165 17.70 16.49 -6.17
CA MET A 165 18.43 16.72 -4.93
C MET A 165 17.74 17.75 -4.02
N ARG A 166 16.73 18.46 -4.53
CA ARG A 166 16.03 19.49 -3.76
C ARG A 166 15.29 18.89 -2.55
N PRO A 167 15.09 19.65 -1.45
CA PRO A 167 14.42 19.16 -0.23
C PRO A 167 13.00 18.66 -0.44
N GLU A 168 12.28 19.10 -1.48
CA GLU A 168 10.90 18.64 -1.68
C GLU A 168 10.85 17.17 -2.13
N VAL A 169 11.89 16.67 -2.79
CA VAL A 169 11.95 15.31 -3.33
C VAL A 169 12.05 14.23 -2.26
N PRO A 170 13.00 14.27 -1.29
CA PRO A 170 13.02 13.29 -0.20
C PRO A 170 11.78 13.39 0.70
N ALA A 171 11.20 14.58 0.88
CA ALA A 171 9.93 14.74 1.61
C ALA A 171 8.76 14.08 0.85
N ALA A 172 8.68 14.25 -0.47
CA ALA A 172 7.70 13.55 -1.29
C ALA A 172 7.92 12.03 -1.28
N TYR A 173 9.18 11.59 -1.25
CA TYR A 173 9.53 10.18 -1.15
C TYR A 173 9.11 9.55 0.19
N THR A 174 9.29 10.25 1.31
CA THR A 174 8.84 9.73 2.63
C THR A 174 7.32 9.59 2.69
N LEU A 175 6.59 10.57 2.14
CA LEU A 175 5.13 10.49 1.99
C LEU A 175 4.71 9.34 1.07
N LEU A 176 5.42 9.12 -0.03
CA LEU A 176 5.20 7.97 -0.92
C LEU A 176 5.39 6.65 -0.17
N LEU A 177 6.46 6.49 0.60
CA LEU A 177 6.70 5.26 1.37
C LEU A 177 5.60 5.00 2.40
N ALA A 178 5.13 6.05 3.08
CA ALA A 178 4.01 5.96 4.02
C ALA A 178 2.70 5.60 3.30
N ALA A 179 2.43 6.18 2.14
CA ALA A 179 1.26 5.87 1.32
C ALA A 179 1.25 4.40 0.88
N LEU A 180 2.40 3.90 0.44
CA LEU A 180 2.54 2.51 0.00
C LEU A 180 2.49 1.53 1.18
N ALA A 181 2.92 1.94 2.38
CA ALA A 181 2.72 1.17 3.60
C ALA A 181 1.23 0.97 3.92
N LEU A 182 0.39 1.99 3.66
CA LEU A 182 -1.07 1.88 3.79
C LEU A 182 -1.62 0.80 2.86
N LYS A 183 -1.18 0.76 1.59
CA LYS A 183 -1.57 -0.29 0.65
C LYS A 183 -1.17 -1.70 1.12
N LEU A 184 -0.02 -1.81 1.80
CA LEU A 184 0.48 -3.08 2.36
C LEU A 184 -0.20 -3.50 3.67
N SER A 185 -1.20 -2.76 4.17
CA SER A 185 -1.78 -2.92 5.53
C SER A 185 -2.59 -4.21 5.77
N GLY A 186 -2.38 -5.27 4.98
CA GLY A 186 -2.86 -6.61 5.30
C GLY A 186 -1.96 -7.33 6.31
N PHE A 187 -2.42 -8.47 6.84
CA PHE A 187 -1.58 -9.35 7.65
C PHE A 187 -0.50 -10.01 6.77
N ASN A 188 0.69 -9.41 6.74
CA ASN A 188 1.84 -9.95 6.02
C ASN A 188 3.15 -9.56 6.73
N LEU A 189 4.18 -10.39 6.55
CA LEU A 189 5.53 -10.14 7.09
C LEU A 189 6.26 -8.97 6.39
N LEU A 190 5.79 -8.57 5.20
CA LEU A 190 6.40 -7.50 4.43
C LEU A 190 6.13 -6.12 5.04
N LEU A 191 4.92 -5.92 5.61
CA LEU A 191 4.47 -4.68 6.22
C LEU A 191 5.40 -4.21 7.34
N PRO A 192 5.76 -5.01 8.37
CA PRO A 192 6.65 -4.53 9.42
C PRO A 192 8.03 -4.16 8.88
N ILE A 193 8.58 -4.92 7.92
CA ILE A 193 9.89 -4.63 7.31
C ILE A 193 9.82 -3.32 6.51
N TRP A 194 8.75 -3.13 5.72
CA TRP A 194 8.50 -1.91 4.98
C TRP A 194 8.35 -0.70 5.90
N VAL A 195 7.57 -0.83 6.98
CA VAL A 195 7.37 0.22 7.97
C VAL A 195 8.68 0.58 8.65
N VAL A 196 9.52 -0.39 9.01
CA VAL A 196 10.87 -0.12 9.55
C VAL A 196 11.69 0.69 8.56
N GLY A 197 11.73 0.30 7.28
CA GLY A 197 12.42 1.07 6.24
C GLY A 197 11.87 2.48 6.08
N ALA A 198 10.55 2.63 6.02
CA ALA A 198 9.87 3.92 5.88
C ALA A 198 10.07 4.82 7.11
N VAL A 199 10.10 4.27 8.32
CA VAL A 199 10.36 5.00 9.57
C VAL A 199 11.82 5.45 9.63
N LEU A 200 12.78 4.62 9.23
CA LEU A 200 14.19 5.00 9.18
C LEU A 200 14.41 6.18 8.22
N VAL A 201 13.86 6.10 7.00
CA VAL A 201 13.90 7.21 6.04
C VAL A 201 13.15 8.41 6.59
N GLY A 202 11.97 8.19 7.16
CA GLY A 202 11.08 9.23 7.70
C GLY A 202 11.72 10.04 8.82
N LEU A 203 12.30 9.39 9.83
CA LEU A 203 12.92 10.06 10.97
C LEU A 203 14.14 10.88 10.57
N ASP A 204 14.95 10.33 9.66
CA ASP A 204 16.15 11.00 9.17
C ASP A 204 15.80 12.20 8.31
N GLN A 205 14.94 12.01 7.31
CA GLN A 205 14.50 13.09 6.44
C GLN A 205 13.61 14.10 7.17
N TYR A 206 12.91 13.70 8.22
CA TYR A 206 12.19 14.64 9.08
C TYR A 206 13.16 15.63 9.73
N LYS A 207 14.23 15.15 10.36
CA LYS A 207 15.23 16.02 10.99
C LYS A 207 16.01 16.85 9.98
N GLN A 208 16.37 16.24 8.85
CA GLN A 208 17.24 16.89 7.87
C GLN A 208 16.52 17.87 6.94
N VAL A 209 15.27 17.55 6.58
CA VAL A 209 14.56 18.20 5.45
C VAL A 209 13.21 18.76 5.84
N VAL A 210 12.54 18.21 6.85
CA VAL A 210 11.26 18.77 7.30
C VAL A 210 11.50 19.85 8.35
N GLU A 211 12.26 19.56 9.40
CA GLU A 211 12.57 20.47 10.52
C GLU A 211 13.85 21.30 10.31
N GLY A 212 14.66 20.96 9.29
CA GLY A 212 15.93 21.63 9.02
C GLY A 212 15.82 23.13 8.71
N PRO A 213 16.96 23.86 8.68
CA PRO A 213 16.99 25.30 8.42
C PRO A 213 16.36 25.70 7.07
N ASP A 214 16.50 24.84 6.06
CA ASP A 214 15.88 24.95 4.73
C ASP A 214 14.61 24.07 4.62
N GLY A 215 13.93 23.85 5.74
CA GLY A 215 12.93 22.80 5.89
C GLY A 215 11.63 23.09 5.16
N VAL A 216 11.05 22.04 4.55
CA VAL A 216 9.76 22.12 3.82
C VAL A 216 8.59 22.32 4.79
N SER A 217 8.75 22.07 6.10
CA SER A 217 7.69 22.28 7.10
C SER A 217 7.14 23.70 7.15
N ARG A 218 7.99 24.71 6.89
CA ARG A 218 7.59 26.12 6.86
C ARG A 218 6.58 26.42 5.75
N LEU A 219 6.53 25.58 4.71
CA LEU A 219 5.61 25.73 3.59
C LEU A 219 4.24 25.11 3.88
N PHE A 220 4.08 24.36 4.98
CA PHE A 220 2.86 23.62 5.29
C PHE A 220 2.21 24.11 6.58
N ASP A 221 0.92 24.44 6.49
CA ASP A 221 0.06 24.65 7.65
C ASP A 221 -0.94 23.50 7.77
N VAL A 222 -0.58 22.48 8.56
CA VAL A 222 -1.45 21.32 8.80
C VAL A 222 -2.73 21.71 9.53
N ARG A 223 -2.71 22.76 10.36
CA ARG A 223 -3.91 23.22 11.08
C ARG A 223 -4.91 23.82 10.13
N SER A 224 -4.46 24.39 9.01
CA SER A 224 -5.35 24.88 7.96
C SER A 224 -6.27 23.80 7.38
N LEU A 225 -5.86 22.52 7.39
CA LEU A 225 -6.72 21.40 6.96
C LEU A 225 -7.96 21.23 7.85
N LEU A 226 -7.94 21.76 9.07
CA LEU A 226 -9.06 21.74 10.01
C LEU A 226 -10.07 22.88 9.80
N GLY A 227 -9.85 23.78 8.83
CA GLY A 227 -10.80 24.81 8.42
C GLY A 227 -11.75 24.36 7.31
N PHE A 228 -12.99 24.86 7.28
CA PHE A 228 -13.88 24.70 6.13
C PHE A 228 -13.37 25.58 4.97
N PRO A 229 -13.28 25.11 3.72
CA PRO A 229 -13.78 23.83 3.16
C PRO A 229 -12.77 22.66 3.19
N ARG A 230 -11.55 22.84 3.71
CA ARG A 230 -10.46 21.84 3.67
C ARG A 230 -10.77 20.59 4.51
N VAL A 231 -11.50 20.72 5.61
CA VAL A 231 -11.98 19.57 6.42
C VAL A 231 -12.82 18.61 5.58
N LEU A 232 -13.66 19.14 4.68
CA LEU A 232 -14.50 18.33 3.83
C LEU A 232 -13.66 17.53 2.83
N ALA A 233 -12.58 18.13 2.31
CA ALA A 233 -11.61 17.42 1.47
C ALA A 233 -10.89 16.33 2.26
N LEU A 234 -10.44 16.60 3.49
CA LEU A 234 -9.80 15.62 4.36
C LEU A 234 -10.73 14.44 4.67
N ALA A 235 -11.97 14.73 5.06
CA ALA A 235 -12.99 13.71 5.30
C ALA A 235 -13.28 12.91 4.02
N GLY A 236 -13.40 13.58 2.88
CA GLY A 236 -13.60 12.94 1.58
C GLY A 236 -12.45 12.01 1.18
N VAL A 237 -11.20 12.42 1.39
CA VAL A 237 -10.01 11.58 1.15
C VAL A 237 -10.02 10.38 2.10
N ALA A 238 -10.30 10.57 3.39
CA ALA A 238 -10.41 9.47 4.35
C ALA A 238 -11.47 8.45 3.93
N VAL A 239 -12.65 8.91 3.51
CA VAL A 239 -13.71 8.05 2.98
C VAL A 239 -13.25 7.30 1.73
N CYS A 240 -12.53 7.96 0.81
CA CYS A 240 -11.99 7.30 -0.38
C CYS A 240 -10.99 6.19 -0.02
N LEU A 241 -10.06 6.45 0.92
CA LEU A 241 -9.08 5.47 1.37
C LEU A 241 -9.74 4.27 2.04
N ILE A 242 -10.73 4.51 2.91
CA ILE A 242 -11.53 3.43 3.53
C ILE A 242 -12.28 2.64 2.45
N ALA A 243 -12.83 3.33 1.44
CA ALA A 243 -13.54 2.68 0.35
C ALA A 243 -12.65 1.75 -0.48
N LEU A 244 -11.33 1.94 -0.53
CA LEU A 244 -10.42 1.01 -1.20
C LEU A 244 -10.32 -0.35 -0.47
N TYR A 245 -10.63 -0.41 0.83
CA TYR A 245 -10.71 -1.68 1.56
C TYR A 245 -12.06 -2.38 1.44
N LEU A 246 -13.10 -1.66 0.99
CA LEU A 246 -14.41 -2.24 0.77
C LEU A 246 -14.42 -3.17 -0.46
N PRO A 247 -15.43 -4.03 -0.63
CA PRO A 247 -15.54 -4.86 -1.82
C PRO A 247 -15.90 -4.01 -3.05
N TRP A 248 -15.07 -4.12 -4.09
CA TRP A 248 -15.28 -3.49 -5.41
C TRP A 248 -15.85 -4.46 -6.44
N GLY A 249 -15.75 -5.76 -6.19
CA GLY A 249 -16.37 -6.77 -7.03
C GLY A 249 -16.15 -8.17 -6.51
N LYS A 250 -16.66 -9.12 -7.27
CA LYS A 250 -16.42 -10.55 -7.06
C LYS A 250 -15.61 -11.06 -8.26
N MET A 251 -14.59 -11.88 -8.00
CA MET A 251 -13.79 -12.56 -9.02
C MET A 251 -13.66 -14.03 -8.64
N MET A 252 -13.38 -14.90 -9.62
CA MET A 252 -13.12 -16.30 -9.31
C MET A 252 -11.76 -16.42 -8.56
N ALA A 253 -11.56 -17.48 -7.78
CA ALA A 253 -10.35 -17.69 -6.98
C ALA A 253 -9.08 -17.88 -7.82
N ASP A 254 -9.24 -18.29 -9.08
CA ASP A 254 -8.20 -18.35 -10.11
C ASP A 254 -7.91 -16.98 -10.76
N GLY A 255 -8.57 -15.91 -10.30
CA GLY A 255 -8.45 -14.55 -10.84
C GLY A 255 -9.25 -14.30 -12.12
N SER A 256 -9.98 -15.31 -12.62
CA SER A 256 -10.80 -15.16 -13.81
C SER A 256 -12.05 -14.32 -13.53
N SER A 257 -12.56 -13.62 -14.56
CA SER A 257 -13.83 -12.93 -14.45
C SER A 257 -14.94 -13.95 -14.23
N LEU A 258 -15.84 -13.68 -13.28
CA LEU A 258 -17.06 -14.46 -13.10
C LEU A 258 -17.71 -14.69 -14.47
N PRO A 259 -18.00 -15.94 -14.88
CA PRO A 259 -18.70 -16.19 -16.12
C PRO A 259 -20.05 -15.48 -16.02
N ALA A 260 -20.21 -14.42 -16.80
CA ALA A 260 -21.51 -13.80 -17.00
C ALA A 260 -22.41 -14.86 -17.64
N ASN A 261 -23.73 -14.77 -17.42
CA ASN A 261 -24.74 -15.60 -18.09
C ASN A 261 -24.76 -15.29 -19.61
N VAL A 262 -23.67 -15.57 -20.31
CA VAL A 262 -23.50 -15.37 -21.74
C VAL A 262 -24.03 -16.64 -22.40
N PRO A 263 -24.94 -16.53 -23.38
CA PRO A 263 -25.36 -17.69 -24.16
C PRO A 263 -24.13 -18.33 -24.82
N VAL A 264 -24.08 -19.66 -24.76
CA VAL A 264 -22.97 -20.46 -25.29
C VAL A 264 -22.70 -20.06 -26.75
N PRO A 265 -21.44 -19.71 -27.13
CA PRO A 265 -21.09 -19.51 -28.53
C PRO A 265 -21.35 -20.80 -29.29
N GLY A 266 -22.39 -20.82 -30.13
CA GLY A 266 -22.84 -22.01 -30.86
C GLY A 266 -24.26 -22.48 -30.53
N SER A 267 -24.95 -21.88 -29.55
CA SER A 267 -26.39 -22.09 -29.41
C SER A 267 -27.11 -21.37 -30.55
N VAL A 268 -27.37 -22.09 -31.63
CA VAL A 268 -28.20 -21.67 -32.76
C VAL A 268 -29.48 -21.01 -32.24
N GLN A 269 -29.84 -19.85 -32.80
CA GLN A 269 -31.13 -19.19 -32.59
C GLN A 269 -32.26 -20.22 -32.73
N GLY A 270 -32.82 -20.67 -31.59
CA GLY A 270 -33.89 -21.67 -31.56
C GLY A 270 -33.66 -22.88 -30.66
N ALA A 271 -32.52 -23.01 -29.97
CA ALA A 271 -32.37 -24.07 -28.96
C ALA A 271 -33.36 -23.85 -27.78
N PRO A 272 -34.02 -24.91 -27.28
CA PRO A 272 -35.06 -24.79 -26.26
C PRO A 272 -34.51 -24.13 -24.98
N PRO A 273 -35.33 -23.32 -24.27
CA PRO A 273 -34.90 -22.41 -23.20
C PRO A 273 -34.33 -23.08 -21.93
N GLU A 274 -34.16 -24.39 -21.92
CA GLU A 274 -33.75 -25.20 -20.77
C GLU A 274 -32.26 -25.56 -20.78
N LEU A 275 -31.54 -25.37 -21.89
CA LEU A 275 -30.08 -25.52 -21.94
C LEU A 275 -29.38 -24.24 -21.49
N ARG A 276 -29.74 -23.76 -20.29
CA ARG A 276 -28.84 -22.90 -19.53
C ARG A 276 -27.79 -23.81 -18.95
N VAL A 277 -26.52 -23.57 -19.26
CA VAL A 277 -25.41 -24.20 -18.55
C VAL A 277 -25.50 -23.70 -17.11
N ILE A 278 -26.24 -24.43 -16.27
CA ILE A 278 -26.01 -24.41 -14.84
C ILE A 278 -24.54 -24.85 -14.73
N PRO A 279 -23.63 -24.03 -14.20
CA PRO A 279 -22.27 -24.46 -13.99
C PRO A 279 -22.36 -25.77 -13.22
N SER A 280 -21.98 -26.87 -13.87
CA SER A 280 -21.98 -28.18 -13.23
C SER A 280 -20.87 -28.12 -12.22
N ASN A 281 -21.20 -27.74 -10.97
CA ASN A 281 -20.37 -28.04 -9.82
C ASN A 281 -20.14 -29.55 -9.90
N ARG A 282 -18.93 -29.92 -10.28
CA ARG A 282 -18.52 -31.31 -10.34
C ARG A 282 -18.67 -31.83 -8.90
N PRO A 283 -19.24 -33.02 -8.68
CA PRO A 283 -19.44 -33.56 -7.32
C PRO A 283 -18.13 -33.83 -6.54
N ASP A 284 -16.96 -33.58 -7.13
CA ASP A 284 -15.68 -33.53 -6.42
C ASP A 284 -15.44 -32.17 -5.72
N GLU A 285 -16.30 -31.18 -5.93
CA GLU A 285 -16.31 -29.88 -5.24
C GLU A 285 -17.41 -29.89 -4.17
N ASP A 286 -17.20 -30.75 -3.19
CA ASP A 286 -18.04 -30.91 -2.01
C ASP A 286 -18.11 -29.56 -1.25
N SER A 287 -19.30 -28.99 -1.05
CA SER A 287 -19.50 -27.64 -0.48
C SER A 287 -19.02 -27.47 0.97
N LEU A 288 -18.57 -28.55 1.62
CA LEU A 288 -17.88 -28.53 2.91
C LEU A 288 -16.37 -28.25 2.77
N TYR A 289 -15.79 -28.44 1.58
CA TYR A 289 -14.40 -28.15 1.23
C TYR A 289 -14.26 -27.13 0.07
N ALA A 290 -15.33 -26.91 -0.70
CA ALA A 290 -15.48 -25.86 -1.69
C ALA A 290 -16.12 -24.63 -1.03
N GLY A 291 -15.30 -23.85 -0.31
CA GLY A 291 -15.56 -22.42 -0.15
C GLY A 291 -15.57 -21.81 -1.54
N GLY A 292 -16.75 -21.80 -2.18
CA GLY A 292 -16.96 -21.58 -3.60
C GLY A 292 -16.06 -20.46 -4.11
N GLY A 293 -15.26 -20.78 -5.13
CA GLY A 293 -14.12 -20.02 -5.62
C GLY A 293 -14.48 -18.65 -6.20
N VAL A 294 -15.19 -17.81 -5.44
CA VAL A 294 -15.57 -16.44 -5.71
C VAL A 294 -15.05 -15.60 -4.55
N ILE A 295 -13.92 -14.95 -4.76
CA ILE A 295 -13.30 -14.07 -3.77
C ILE A 295 -13.78 -12.64 -3.99
N THR A 296 -14.00 -11.92 -2.89
CA THR A 296 -14.29 -10.49 -2.94
C THR A 296 -12.99 -9.74 -3.24
N ARG A 297 -13.00 -8.99 -4.33
CA ARG A 297 -11.88 -8.13 -4.73
C ARG A 297 -12.01 -6.78 -4.02
N SER A 298 -10.97 -6.37 -3.31
CA SER A 298 -10.89 -5.05 -2.71
C SER A 298 -10.58 -3.99 -3.78
N GLY A 299 -10.76 -2.70 -3.45
CA GLY A 299 -10.35 -1.60 -4.32
C GLY A 299 -8.84 -1.54 -4.54
N TRP A 300 -8.04 -2.01 -3.58
CA TRP A 300 -6.59 -2.11 -3.71
C TRP A 300 -6.15 -3.09 -4.80
N ASP A 301 -6.94 -4.15 -5.00
CA ASP A 301 -6.66 -5.17 -6.00
C ASP A 301 -6.99 -4.68 -7.43
N VAL A 302 -7.73 -3.58 -7.59
CA VAL A 302 -8.05 -3.00 -8.91
C VAL A 302 -6.76 -2.46 -9.54
N PRO A 303 -6.50 -2.70 -10.84
CA PRO A 303 -5.26 -2.25 -11.47
C PRO A 303 -5.10 -0.73 -11.34
N ALA A 304 -3.87 -0.29 -11.14
CA ALA A 304 -3.51 1.11 -11.01
C ALA A 304 -4.17 1.83 -9.82
N SER A 305 -4.54 1.11 -8.75
CA SER A 305 -5.07 1.68 -7.50
C SER A 305 -4.10 2.63 -6.80
N GLU A 306 -2.82 2.62 -7.18
CA GLU A 306 -1.83 3.59 -6.71
C GLU A 306 -2.10 5.01 -7.25
N LEU A 307 -2.70 5.13 -8.45
CA LEU A 307 -2.99 6.42 -9.06
C LEU A 307 -3.98 7.26 -8.24
N PRO A 308 -5.18 6.77 -7.88
CA PRO A 308 -6.11 7.54 -7.05
C PRO A 308 -5.52 7.80 -5.66
N LEU A 309 -4.76 6.86 -5.08
CA LEU A 309 -4.07 7.08 -3.79
C LEU A 309 -3.13 8.29 -3.86
N LEU A 310 -2.22 8.31 -4.84
CA LEU A 310 -1.25 9.39 -5.02
C LEU A 310 -1.94 10.71 -5.38
N ALA A 311 -2.99 10.66 -6.21
CA ALA A 311 -3.78 11.83 -6.56
C ALA A 311 -4.46 12.44 -5.33
N LEU A 312 -5.11 11.62 -4.49
CA LEU A 312 -5.77 12.08 -3.26
C LEU A 312 -4.78 12.61 -2.21
N LEU A 313 -3.61 12.00 -2.08
CA LEU A 313 -2.57 12.52 -1.19
C LEU A 313 -1.96 13.81 -1.71
N SER A 314 -1.71 13.93 -3.02
CA SER A 314 -1.23 15.17 -3.63
C SER A 314 -2.19 16.34 -3.41
N LEU A 315 -3.50 16.06 -3.44
CA LEU A 315 -4.56 17.00 -3.09
C LEU A 315 -4.45 17.50 -1.65
N LEU A 316 -4.21 16.60 -0.69
CA LEU A 316 -4.02 16.99 0.71
C LEU A 316 -2.75 17.82 0.90
N VAL A 317 -1.66 17.45 0.23
CA VAL A 317 -0.41 18.22 0.25
C VAL A 317 -0.66 19.64 -0.27
N ILE A 318 -1.36 19.78 -1.41
CA ILE A 318 -1.69 21.10 -1.97
C ILE A 318 -2.62 21.89 -1.05
N ALA A 319 -3.58 21.22 -0.40
CA ALA A 319 -4.50 21.85 0.54
C ALA A 319 -3.81 22.30 1.84
N ALA A 320 -2.73 21.62 2.23
CA ALA A 320 -1.92 21.95 3.41
C ALA A 320 -0.86 23.03 3.13
N LEU A 321 -0.58 23.38 1.88
CA LEU A 321 0.38 24.43 1.54
C LEU A 321 -0.11 25.79 2.05
N HIS A 322 0.81 26.57 2.60
CA HIS A 322 0.57 27.97 2.96
C HIS A 322 0.04 28.77 1.77
N PRO A 323 -0.85 29.77 2.00
CA PRO A 323 -1.34 30.65 0.95
C PRO A 323 -0.22 31.53 0.36
N GLU A 324 0.82 31.83 1.14
CA GLU A 324 1.95 32.69 0.77
C GLU A 324 2.93 32.04 -0.22
N VAL A 325 2.83 30.72 -0.43
CA VAL A 325 3.69 30.01 -1.39
C VAL A 325 3.27 30.40 -2.80
N GLU A 326 4.16 31.01 -3.57
CA GLU A 326 3.91 31.38 -4.97
C GLU A 326 3.51 30.14 -5.79
N ARG A 327 2.30 30.16 -6.36
CA ARG A 327 1.78 29.06 -7.17
C ARG A 327 1.79 29.45 -8.64
N PRO A 328 2.39 28.63 -9.53
CA PRO A 328 2.21 28.84 -10.95
C PRO A 328 0.72 28.72 -11.28
N ALA A 329 0.23 29.54 -12.21
CA ALA A 329 -1.19 29.61 -12.56
C ALA A 329 -1.78 28.28 -13.07
N ALA A 330 -0.94 27.31 -13.44
CA ALA A 330 -1.36 25.95 -13.78
C ALA A 330 -1.71 25.10 -12.55
N LEU A 331 -1.13 25.38 -11.38
CA LEU A 331 -1.28 24.56 -10.16
C LEU A 331 -2.73 24.57 -9.63
N ARG A 332 -3.49 25.64 -9.89
CA ARG A 332 -4.92 25.75 -9.53
C ARG A 332 -5.79 24.64 -10.14
N TRP A 333 -5.35 24.05 -11.25
CA TRP A 333 -6.06 22.98 -11.94
C TRP A 333 -5.64 21.58 -11.46
N VAL A 334 -4.56 21.47 -10.69
CA VAL A 334 -4.05 20.17 -10.21
C VAL A 334 -5.08 19.46 -9.35
N PRO A 335 -5.79 20.12 -8.41
CA PRO A 335 -6.86 19.47 -7.66
C PRO A 335 -7.97 18.88 -8.53
N LEU A 336 -8.38 19.63 -9.56
CA LEU A 336 -9.39 19.19 -10.51
C LEU A 336 -8.88 18.01 -11.34
N GLY A 337 -7.62 18.06 -11.76
CA GLY A 337 -6.92 16.96 -12.44
C GLY A 337 -6.91 15.68 -11.59
N ALA A 338 -6.49 15.77 -10.33
CA ALA A 338 -6.44 14.65 -9.40
C ALA A 338 -7.83 14.01 -9.17
N VAL A 339 -8.88 14.82 -9.02
CA VAL A 339 -10.26 14.34 -8.92
C VAL A 339 -10.70 13.67 -10.21
N SER A 340 -10.40 14.26 -11.38
CA SER A 340 -10.80 13.72 -12.68
C SER A 340 -10.13 12.37 -12.98
N VAL A 341 -8.84 12.22 -12.66
CA VAL A 341 -8.11 10.95 -12.81
C VAL A 341 -8.70 9.89 -11.88
N SER A 342 -8.97 10.26 -10.62
CA SER A 342 -9.58 9.34 -9.65
C SER A 342 -11.01 8.93 -10.05
N LEU A 343 -11.78 9.86 -10.61
CA LEU A 343 -13.13 9.61 -11.11
C LEU A 343 -13.09 8.65 -12.31
N LEU A 344 -12.22 8.91 -13.29
CA LEU A 344 -12.08 8.09 -14.48
C LEU A 344 -11.63 6.67 -14.12
N TRP A 345 -10.68 6.55 -13.18
CA TRP A 345 -10.27 5.27 -12.62
C TRP A 345 -11.44 4.55 -11.92
N ALA A 346 -12.18 5.26 -11.06
CA ALA A 346 -13.34 4.67 -10.37
C ALA A 346 -14.39 4.17 -11.36
N LEU A 347 -14.74 5.00 -12.36
CA LEU A 347 -15.70 4.68 -13.42
C LEU A 347 -15.29 3.46 -14.25
N ALA A 348 -14.00 3.32 -14.58
CA ALA A 348 -13.48 2.13 -15.27
C ALA A 348 -13.64 0.85 -14.42
N GLY A 349 -13.68 0.99 -13.08
CA GLY A 349 -13.85 -0.10 -12.12
C GLY A 349 -15.27 -0.29 -11.58
N VAL A 350 -16.27 0.50 -12.01
CA VAL A 350 -17.62 0.44 -11.43
C VAL A 350 -18.27 -0.91 -11.74
N ARG A 351 -18.41 -1.71 -10.69
CA ARG A 351 -19.42 -2.76 -10.59
C ARG A 351 -20.43 -2.34 -9.52
N LEU A 352 -21.64 -2.90 -9.56
CA LEU A 352 -22.67 -2.68 -8.53
C LEU A 352 -22.21 -3.30 -7.20
N ALA A 353 -21.32 -2.62 -6.50
CA ALA A 353 -20.71 -3.01 -5.24
C ALA A 353 -20.60 -1.77 -4.33
N VAL A 354 -20.49 -2.01 -3.02
CA VAL A 354 -20.52 -0.93 -2.02
C VAL A 354 -19.29 -0.02 -2.11
N GLY A 355 -18.11 -0.57 -2.42
CA GLY A 355 -16.84 0.16 -2.50
C GLY A 355 -16.87 1.34 -3.48
N PRO A 356 -17.18 1.13 -4.77
CA PRO A 356 -17.26 2.20 -5.76
C PRO A 356 -18.21 3.34 -5.36
N PHE A 357 -19.38 3.04 -4.80
CA PHE A 357 -20.32 4.07 -4.35
C PHE A 357 -19.78 4.89 -3.19
N ALA A 358 -19.19 4.24 -2.18
CA ALA A 358 -18.54 4.93 -1.07
C ALA A 358 -17.36 5.80 -1.55
N PHE A 359 -16.58 5.29 -2.51
CA PHE A 359 -15.47 6.02 -3.12
C PHE A 359 -15.97 7.26 -3.88
N LEU A 360 -17.00 7.13 -4.71
CA LEU A 360 -17.60 8.25 -5.45
C LEU A 360 -18.20 9.30 -4.51
N PHE A 361 -18.80 8.87 -3.39
CA PHE A 361 -19.31 9.80 -2.37
C PHE A 361 -18.17 10.61 -1.74
N GLY A 362 -17.08 9.95 -1.31
CA GLY A 362 -15.88 10.62 -0.83
C GLY A 362 -15.28 11.57 -1.88
N LEU A 363 -15.23 11.11 -3.14
CA LEU A 363 -14.71 11.90 -4.26
C LEU A 363 -15.58 13.12 -4.57
N GLY A 364 -16.89 13.06 -4.33
CA GLY A 364 -17.79 14.21 -4.43
C GLY A 364 -17.44 15.32 -3.44
N ALA A 365 -17.12 14.96 -2.20
CA ALA A 365 -16.66 15.91 -1.17
C ALA A 365 -15.31 16.56 -1.54
N VAL A 366 -14.36 15.76 -2.05
CA VAL A 366 -13.07 16.25 -2.56
C VAL A 366 -13.24 17.11 -3.82
N GLY A 367 -14.15 16.71 -4.70
CA GLY A 367 -14.49 17.43 -5.93
C GLY A 367 -15.10 18.81 -5.67
N PHE A 368 -15.97 18.92 -4.65
CA PHE A 368 -16.50 20.21 -4.21
C PHE A 368 -15.37 21.17 -3.81
N TYR A 369 -14.40 20.69 -3.02
CA TYR A 369 -13.21 21.47 -2.67
C TYR A 369 -12.39 21.84 -3.91
N ALA A 370 -12.09 20.87 -4.78
CA ALA A 370 -11.27 21.09 -5.98
C ALA A 370 -11.88 22.12 -6.93
N VAL A 371 -13.20 22.10 -7.13
CA VAL A 371 -13.92 23.08 -7.95
C VAL A 371 -13.91 24.46 -7.31
N ARG A 372 -14.14 24.56 -6.00
CA ARG A 372 -14.09 25.85 -5.29
C ARG A 372 -12.70 26.48 -5.37
N HIS A 373 -11.66 25.68 -5.20
CA HIS A 373 -10.27 26.10 -5.32
C HIS A 373 -9.93 26.54 -6.76
N ALA A 374 -10.33 25.77 -7.77
CA ALA A 374 -10.07 26.11 -9.17
C ALA A 374 -10.77 27.41 -9.62
N LEU A 375 -11.95 27.68 -9.08
CA LEU A 375 -12.72 28.90 -9.36
C LEU A 375 -12.23 30.14 -8.58
N ALA A 376 -11.15 30.02 -7.80
CA ALA A 376 -10.60 31.10 -6.99
C ALA A 376 -11.64 31.78 -6.08
N ARG A 377 -12.67 31.03 -5.63
CA ARG A 377 -13.59 31.45 -4.55
C ARG A 377 -12.97 31.19 -3.18
N ASP A 378 -11.65 31.33 -3.09
CA ASP A 378 -11.00 31.54 -1.81
C ASP A 378 -11.40 32.96 -1.42
N GLU A 379 -12.10 33.05 -0.29
CA GLU A 379 -12.70 34.28 0.21
C GLU A 379 -11.64 35.40 0.21
N PRO A 380 -12.02 36.65 -0.17
CA PRO A 380 -11.22 37.79 0.24
C PRO A 380 -11.06 37.66 1.75
N ASP A 381 -9.83 37.80 2.22
CA ASP A 381 -9.43 37.90 3.61
C ASP A 381 -10.64 37.89 4.55
N SER A 382 -10.82 36.82 5.31
CA SER A 382 -11.34 37.01 6.66
C SER A 382 -10.29 37.82 7.42
N GLY A 383 -10.12 39.08 6.99
CA GLY A 383 -9.88 40.20 7.85
C GLY A 383 -11.01 40.18 8.85
N PHE A 384 -10.82 39.38 9.90
CA PHE A 384 -10.89 40.04 11.18
C PHE A 384 -10.01 41.27 11.00
N PRO A 385 -10.56 42.50 11.07
CA PRO A 385 -9.69 43.63 11.32
C PRO A 385 -8.77 43.19 12.46
N PRO A 386 -7.47 43.54 12.43
CA PRO A 386 -6.68 43.41 13.66
C PRO A 386 -7.59 43.91 14.77
N ASP A 387 -7.71 43.11 15.83
CA ASP A 387 -8.32 43.56 17.06
C ASP A 387 -7.42 44.73 17.48
N GLU A 388 -7.64 45.91 16.89
CA GLU A 388 -7.31 47.20 17.41
C GLU A 388 -8.18 47.26 18.66
N GLY A 389 -7.70 46.54 19.68
CA GLY A 389 -8.00 46.87 21.05
C GLY A 389 -7.85 48.39 21.14
N PRO A 390 -8.80 49.13 21.73
CA PRO A 390 -8.73 50.59 21.79
C PRO A 390 -7.55 51.15 22.62
N TYR A 391 -6.52 50.37 22.91
CA TYR A 391 -5.50 50.64 23.91
C TYR A 391 -4.15 50.00 23.54
N ASP A 392 -3.51 50.45 22.46
CA ASP A 392 -2.06 50.28 22.28
C ASP A 392 -1.44 51.56 21.67
N GLY A 393 -1.98 52.71 22.08
CA GLY A 393 -1.43 54.04 21.83
C GLY A 393 -0.84 54.70 23.08
N GLU A 394 -0.61 53.94 24.15
CA GLU A 394 0.17 54.43 25.30
C GLU A 394 1.64 54.06 25.06
N GLU A 395 2.33 54.93 24.33
CA GLU A 395 3.76 55.11 24.58
C GLU A 395 3.95 55.28 26.10
N PRO A 396 4.95 54.63 26.74
CA PRO A 396 5.22 54.84 28.14
C PRO A 396 5.43 56.34 28.37
N TYR A 397 4.54 56.97 29.14
CA TYR A 397 4.71 58.35 29.57
C TYR A 397 6.10 58.50 30.19
N ASP A 398 6.99 59.21 29.51
CA ASP A 398 8.34 59.51 29.98
C ASP A 398 8.31 60.86 30.72
N PRO A 399 8.30 60.87 32.07
CA PRO A 399 8.21 62.09 32.85
C PRO A 399 9.45 63.00 32.71
N GLU A 400 10.52 62.55 32.04
CA GLU A 400 11.72 63.37 31.85
C GLU A 400 11.59 64.36 30.68
N GLN A 401 10.68 64.12 29.72
CA GLN A 401 10.57 64.94 28.51
C GLN A 401 9.96 66.34 28.75
N ASP A 402 9.16 66.50 29.81
CA ASP A 402 8.58 67.80 30.19
C ASP A 402 9.53 68.68 31.03
N SER A 403 10.67 68.13 31.49
CA SER A 403 11.60 68.86 32.35
C SER A 403 12.65 69.69 31.61
N GLU A 404 12.81 69.49 30.29
CA GLU A 404 13.79 70.22 29.47
C GLU A 404 13.22 71.47 28.79
N THR A 405 11.89 71.63 28.72
CA THR A 405 11.25 72.74 27.97
C THR A 405 11.05 74.04 28.76
N GLU A 406 11.31 74.09 30.08
CA GLU A 406 10.95 75.26 30.91
C GLU A 406 12.14 76.04 31.49
N ARG A 407 13.36 75.92 30.91
CA ARG A 407 14.55 76.60 31.47
C ARG A 407 15.15 77.76 30.67
N ASP A 408 14.56 78.19 29.56
CA ASP A 408 15.15 79.30 28.79
C ASP A 408 14.12 80.28 28.22
N THR A 409 13.42 80.99 29.11
CA THR A 409 12.87 82.31 28.77
C THR A 409 13.41 83.34 29.74
N GLY A 410 14.62 83.83 29.42
CA GLY A 410 15.21 84.99 30.06
C GLY A 410 14.32 86.23 29.91
N TYR A 411 13.99 86.85 31.04
CA TYR A 411 13.49 88.22 31.09
C TYR A 411 14.69 89.16 31.27
N SER A 412 15.05 89.85 30.20
CA SER A 412 15.85 91.06 30.24
C SER A 412 14.99 92.26 30.64
N ARG A 413 15.28 92.88 31.78
CA ARG A 413 15.27 94.35 31.94
C ARG A 413 16.04 94.79 33.18
#